data_AF-A0A1Y2HPL2-F1
#
_entry.id   AF-A0A1Y2HPL2-F1
#
_cell.length_a   1.000
_cell.length_b   1.000
_cell.length_c   1.000
_cell.angle_alpha   90.00
_cell.angle_beta   90.00
_cell.angle_gamma   90.00
#
_symmetry.space_group_name_H-M   'P 1'
#
loop_
_entity.id
_entity.type
_entity.pdbx_description
1 polymer ?
#
loop_
_entity_poly.entity_id
_entity_poly.type
_entity_poly.pdbx_seq_one_letter_code
_entity_poly.pdbx_strand_id
1 'polypeptide(L)'
;MSKSMETVMASSNLFVDIFHLDVVWVGDYADYLLPLNDRINRTVLLAHNEQNVEAGMSLGRLVAVPQAADFGVMFTRMDILNKYGFSRPPQTWTEMESMLSAVVATERKSNPSFIGYIGQLSRYEGMTCNVLEWLKSESAGSILEPNRTLSLLDPRLPNGQRAQNIANRWQTWVRNGWVAVGHDEMSALREWTRGNALFHRNWPFVGAQTRAARVSWPWAVTKLPGAKPGMSGAALGGWMWGVSKATKNPEAAVKVLEWLMSVQFQKIRTMTYGSLPTVKALYDDPDVCTIIGDCNLFRDMQIAHRPSGAAGKEYQNVSISIYDSWYSIVTGAMSATKGLALMNREIADALGIDILGPPTNIHTRTLLPSSLSR
;
A
#
# COMPACT_ATOMS: atom_id res chain seq x y z
N MET A 1 16.11 -1.60 -4.35
CA MET A 1 16.69 -0.27 -4.03
C MET A 1 17.83 0.05 -4.99
N SER A 2 17.97 1.29 -5.47
CA SER A 2 19.17 1.65 -6.22
C SER A 2 20.29 1.98 -5.25
N LYS A 3 21.40 1.23 -5.31
CA LYS A 3 22.64 1.52 -4.57
C LYS A 3 23.09 2.99 -4.71
N SER A 4 22.62 3.69 -5.74
CA SER A 4 22.87 5.11 -5.96
C SER A 4 22.30 6.01 -4.86
N MET A 5 21.11 5.75 -4.31
CA MET A 5 20.52 6.63 -3.30
C MET A 5 21.27 6.52 -1.96
N GLU A 6 21.58 5.31 -1.51
CA GLU A 6 22.41 5.09 -0.32
C GLU A 6 23.79 5.71 -0.47
N THR A 7 24.42 5.55 -1.64
CA THR A 7 25.73 6.16 -1.93
C THR A 7 25.67 7.68 -1.86
N VAL A 8 24.58 8.29 -2.36
CA VAL A 8 24.36 9.74 -2.26
C VAL A 8 24.12 10.15 -0.82
N MET A 9 23.30 9.43 -0.06
CA MET A 9 22.97 9.77 1.33
C MET A 9 24.13 9.56 2.31
N ALA A 10 25.00 8.58 2.04
CA ALA A 10 26.20 8.31 2.84
C ALA A 10 27.38 9.24 2.51
N SER A 11 27.31 10.01 1.42
CA SER A 11 28.37 10.95 1.03
C SER A 11 28.42 12.15 1.96
N SER A 12 29.59 12.45 2.52
CA SER A 12 29.84 13.67 3.29
C SER A 12 29.84 14.95 2.45
N ASN A 13 29.88 14.82 1.11
CA ASN A 13 29.75 15.92 0.14
C ASN A 13 28.39 15.84 -0.56
N LEU A 14 27.33 15.89 0.23
CA LEU A 14 25.97 15.94 -0.28
C LEU A 14 25.67 17.32 -0.89
N PHE A 15 25.34 17.34 -2.17
CA PHE A 15 24.78 18.51 -2.86
C PHE A 15 23.25 18.61 -2.69
N VAL A 16 22.66 17.82 -1.78
CA VAL A 16 21.21 17.72 -1.59
C VAL A 16 20.87 18.08 -0.14
N ASP A 17 20.13 19.17 0.04
CA ASP A 17 19.66 19.63 1.36
C ASP A 17 18.32 19.02 1.76
N ILE A 18 17.44 18.73 0.79
CA ILE A 18 16.07 18.25 1.00
C ILE A 18 15.83 17.01 0.14
N PHE A 19 15.32 15.95 0.75
CA PHE A 19 14.97 14.70 0.11
C PHE A 19 13.46 14.56 -0.03
N HIS A 20 13.02 14.13 -1.23
CA HIS A 20 11.68 13.61 -1.46
C HIS A 20 11.68 12.11 -1.20
N LEU A 21 10.88 11.64 -0.25
CA LEU A 21 10.93 10.27 0.25
C LEU A 21 9.56 9.63 0.12
N ASP A 22 9.50 8.38 -0.35
CA ASP A 22 8.31 7.55 -0.10
C ASP A 22 8.14 7.37 1.42
N VAL A 23 6.90 7.32 1.90
CA VAL A 23 6.59 7.11 3.31
C VAL A 23 7.27 5.87 3.91
N VAL A 24 7.48 4.81 3.13
CA VAL A 24 8.14 3.59 3.65
C VAL A 24 9.66 3.74 3.80
N TRP A 25 10.26 4.76 3.18
CA TRP A 25 11.70 5.01 3.22
C TRP A 25 12.16 5.82 4.44
N VAL A 26 11.22 6.38 5.21
CA VAL A 26 11.53 7.21 6.39
C VAL A 26 12.37 6.45 7.41
N GLY A 27 12.03 5.17 7.66
CA GLY A 27 12.77 4.31 8.57
C GLY A 27 14.20 4.02 8.08
N ASP A 28 14.33 3.64 6.80
CA ASP A 28 15.60 3.28 6.16
C ASP A 28 16.60 4.44 6.18
N TYR A 29 16.12 5.66 5.94
CA TYR A 29 16.97 6.85 5.83
C TYR A 29 17.07 7.69 7.10
N ALA A 30 16.40 7.31 8.19
CA ALA A 30 16.33 8.11 9.41
C ALA A 30 17.70 8.57 9.95
N ASP A 31 18.73 7.73 9.83
CA ASP A 31 20.09 8.04 10.30
C ASP A 31 20.79 9.16 9.47
N TYR A 32 20.35 9.35 8.22
CA TYR A 32 20.84 10.38 7.28
C TYR A 32 19.99 11.65 7.29
N LEU A 33 18.89 11.67 8.04
CA LEU A 33 17.96 12.79 8.11
C LEU A 33 18.16 13.63 9.38
N LEU A 34 17.99 14.93 9.23
CA LEU A 34 18.03 15.89 10.34
C LEU A 34 16.78 15.70 11.21
N PRO A 35 16.91 15.54 12.54
CA PRO A 35 15.77 15.54 13.44
C PRO A 35 15.02 16.88 13.43
N LEU A 36 13.69 16.83 13.32
CA LEU A 36 12.81 17.99 13.08
C LEU A 36 11.90 18.35 14.27
N ASN A 37 11.84 17.53 15.33
CA ASN A 37 10.92 17.69 16.48
C ASN A 37 10.83 19.12 17.01
N ASP A 38 11.98 19.77 17.22
CA ASP A 38 12.09 21.11 17.79
C ASP A 38 12.46 22.18 16.74
N ARG A 39 12.44 21.83 15.46
CA ARG A 39 12.86 22.71 14.35
C ARG A 39 11.70 23.18 13.49
N ILE A 40 10.62 22.39 13.40
CA ILE A 40 9.43 22.75 12.64
C ILE A 40 8.44 23.49 13.56
N ASN A 41 7.86 24.57 13.05
CA ASN A 41 6.81 25.29 13.74
C ASN A 41 5.64 24.36 14.11
N ARG A 42 5.32 24.30 15.41
CA ARG A 42 4.28 23.41 15.94
C ARG A 42 2.90 23.68 15.34
N THR A 43 2.57 24.94 15.05
CA THR A 43 1.29 25.31 14.41
C THR A 43 1.20 24.76 12.99
N VAL A 44 2.30 24.79 12.23
CA VAL A 44 2.37 24.19 10.89
C VAL A 44 2.16 22.67 10.98
N LEU A 45 2.82 22.02 11.93
CA LEU A 45 2.69 20.57 12.12
C LEU A 45 1.26 20.16 12.51
N LEU A 46 0.64 20.86 13.47
CA LEU A 46 -0.72 20.55 13.97
C LEU A 46 -1.84 20.80 12.96
N ALA A 47 -1.59 21.58 11.91
CA ALA A 47 -2.52 21.76 10.80
C ALA A 47 -2.72 20.48 9.98
N HIS A 48 -1.78 19.52 10.08
CA HIS A 48 -1.79 18.28 9.33
C HIS A 48 -2.59 17.18 10.03
N ASN A 49 -3.01 16.17 9.28
CA ASN A 49 -3.54 14.94 9.85
C ASN A 49 -2.42 14.20 10.59
N GLU A 50 -2.73 13.76 11.81
CA GLU A 50 -1.76 13.19 12.75
C GLU A 50 -1.11 11.90 12.24
N GLN A 51 -1.86 11.06 11.53
CA GLN A 51 -1.33 9.81 10.97
C GLN A 51 -0.31 10.06 9.85
N ASN A 52 -0.51 11.13 9.06
CA ASN A 52 0.47 11.53 8.05
C ASN A 52 1.74 12.10 8.69
N VAL A 53 1.63 12.77 9.84
CA VAL A 53 2.79 13.25 10.61
C VAL A 53 3.51 12.07 11.27
N GLU A 54 2.78 11.14 11.86
CA GLU A 54 3.30 9.94 12.51
C GLU A 54 4.11 9.08 11.54
N ALA A 55 3.73 9.04 10.27
CA ALA A 55 4.48 8.34 9.23
C ALA A 55 5.90 8.91 8.99
N GLY A 56 6.18 10.13 9.47
CA GLY A 56 7.50 10.76 9.47
C GLY A 56 8.37 10.45 10.68
N MET A 57 7.86 9.66 11.63
CA MET A 57 8.55 9.28 12.86
C MET A 57 9.42 8.04 12.66
N SER A 58 10.64 8.08 13.19
CA SER A 58 11.52 6.92 13.30
C SER A 58 12.21 6.91 14.66
N LEU A 59 12.05 5.80 15.40
CA LEU A 59 12.60 5.60 16.76
C LEU A 59 12.32 6.79 17.71
N GLY A 60 11.08 7.31 17.69
CA GLY A 60 10.65 8.41 18.55
C GLY A 60 11.06 9.81 18.09
N ARG A 61 11.73 9.95 16.93
CA ARG A 61 12.15 11.24 16.35
C ARG A 61 11.38 11.52 15.07
N LEU A 62 10.91 12.75 14.90
CA LEU A 62 10.38 13.23 13.63
C LEU A 62 11.58 13.53 12.72
N VAL A 63 11.72 12.77 11.63
CA VAL A 63 12.86 12.91 10.71
C VAL A 63 12.43 13.29 9.29
N ALA A 64 11.12 13.19 9.00
CA ALA A 64 10.51 13.69 7.78
C ALA A 64 9.14 14.28 8.07
N VAL A 65 8.67 15.19 7.22
CA VAL A 65 7.35 15.82 7.32
C VAL A 65 6.48 15.46 6.12
N PRO A 66 5.15 15.38 6.29
CA PRO A 66 4.26 14.95 5.22
C PRO A 66 4.25 15.93 4.03
N GLN A 67 4.43 15.40 2.82
CA GLN A 67 4.21 16.13 1.57
C GLN A 67 2.75 15.98 1.14
N ALA A 68 2.33 14.76 0.79
CA ALA A 68 0.99 14.42 0.34
C ALA A 68 0.59 13.08 0.94
N ALA A 69 -0.71 12.90 1.20
CA ALA A 69 -1.27 11.60 1.55
C ALA A 69 -1.67 10.88 0.27
N ASP A 70 -1.60 9.55 0.28
CA ASP A 70 -2.25 8.74 -0.74
C ASP A 70 -2.95 7.56 -0.08
N PHE A 71 -4.04 7.13 -0.71
CA PHE A 71 -4.82 5.99 -0.28
C PHE A 71 -5.23 5.18 -1.51
N GLY A 72 -5.19 3.86 -1.44
CA GLY A 72 -5.80 3.04 -2.49
C GLY A 72 -7.30 3.29 -2.57
N VAL A 73 -7.76 3.69 -3.76
CA VAL A 73 -9.17 3.92 -4.07
C VAL A 73 -9.60 3.13 -5.30
N MET A 74 -10.90 2.95 -5.43
CA MET A 74 -11.50 2.26 -6.57
C MET A 74 -12.09 3.25 -7.58
N PHE A 75 -11.58 3.24 -8.80
CA PHE A 75 -12.20 3.87 -9.96
C PHE A 75 -13.11 2.87 -10.66
N THR A 76 -14.35 3.27 -10.96
CA THR A 76 -15.40 2.38 -11.47
C THR A 76 -16.09 2.95 -12.71
N ARG A 77 -16.28 2.12 -13.76
CA ARG A 77 -17.08 2.45 -14.95
C ARG A 77 -18.59 2.40 -14.65
N MET A 78 -19.18 3.55 -14.41
CA MET A 78 -20.61 3.65 -14.05
C MET A 78 -21.53 3.40 -15.24
N ASP A 79 -21.12 3.78 -16.45
CA ASP A 79 -21.87 3.47 -17.68
C ASP A 79 -22.00 1.96 -17.93
N ILE A 80 -20.93 1.21 -17.70
CA ILE A 80 -20.97 -0.26 -17.80
C ILE A 80 -21.82 -0.84 -16.67
N LEU A 81 -21.61 -0.43 -15.42
CA LEU A 81 -22.44 -0.93 -14.31
C LEU A 81 -23.95 -0.69 -14.56
N ASN A 82 -24.33 0.52 -14.98
CA ASN A 82 -25.71 0.87 -15.29
C ASN A 82 -26.29 0.03 -16.44
N LYS A 83 -25.50 -0.24 -17.50
CA LYS A 83 -25.90 -1.11 -18.62
C LYS A 83 -26.30 -2.52 -18.15
N TYR A 84 -25.70 -3.03 -17.08
CA TYR A 84 -25.99 -4.34 -16.51
C TYR A 84 -26.93 -4.28 -15.28
N GLY A 85 -27.56 -3.13 -15.02
CA GLY A 85 -28.55 -2.97 -13.94
C GLY A 85 -27.96 -2.69 -12.56
N PHE A 86 -26.66 -2.41 -12.46
CA PHE A 86 -26.01 -2.02 -11.20
C PHE A 86 -25.96 -0.50 -11.08
N SER A 87 -26.71 0.07 -10.13
CA SER A 87 -26.83 1.53 -9.95
C SER A 87 -25.72 2.17 -9.13
N ARG A 88 -24.82 1.37 -8.51
CA ARG A 88 -23.72 1.85 -7.67
C ARG A 88 -22.48 0.95 -7.76
N PRO A 89 -21.28 1.46 -7.44
CA PRO A 89 -20.10 0.62 -7.21
C PRO A 89 -20.31 -0.43 -6.10
N PRO A 90 -19.53 -1.52 -6.09
CA PRO A 90 -19.62 -2.56 -5.07
C PRO A 90 -19.10 -2.06 -3.72
N GLN A 91 -19.85 -2.35 -2.65
CA GLN A 91 -19.45 -2.10 -1.26
C GLN A 91 -18.78 -3.33 -0.64
N THR A 92 -19.00 -4.52 -1.22
CA THR A 92 -18.39 -5.76 -0.77
C THR A 92 -17.66 -6.49 -1.88
N TRP A 93 -16.69 -7.32 -1.52
CA TRP A 93 -16.01 -8.17 -2.49
C TRP A 93 -16.95 -9.19 -3.15
N THR A 94 -18.00 -9.64 -2.46
CA THR A 94 -19.05 -10.52 -3.03
C THR A 94 -19.91 -9.80 -4.07
N GLU A 95 -20.26 -8.52 -3.82
CA GLU A 95 -20.93 -7.69 -4.82
C GLU A 95 -20.04 -7.49 -6.04
N MET A 96 -18.74 -7.21 -5.83
CA MET A 96 -17.78 -7.09 -6.92
C MET A 96 -17.67 -8.38 -7.73
N GLU A 97 -17.61 -9.55 -7.09
CA GLU A 97 -17.59 -10.85 -7.77
C GLU A 97 -18.81 -11.04 -8.67
N SER A 98 -19.99 -10.68 -8.17
CA SER A 98 -21.25 -10.76 -8.92
C SER A 98 -21.22 -9.85 -10.16
N MET A 99 -20.70 -8.62 -10.01
CA MET A 99 -20.54 -7.69 -11.12
C MET A 99 -19.51 -8.19 -12.15
N LEU A 100 -18.34 -8.69 -11.69
CA LEU A 100 -17.31 -9.26 -12.56
C LEU A 100 -17.86 -10.43 -13.38
N SER A 101 -18.58 -11.35 -12.74
CA SER A 101 -19.18 -12.51 -13.39
C SER A 101 -20.23 -12.12 -14.44
N ALA A 102 -21.03 -11.08 -14.18
CA ALA A 102 -22.08 -10.63 -15.10
C ALA A 102 -21.51 -9.88 -16.33
N VAL A 103 -20.45 -9.11 -16.14
CA VAL A 103 -19.99 -8.12 -17.13
C VAL A 103 -18.88 -8.66 -18.03
N VAL A 104 -17.83 -9.28 -17.45
CA VAL A 104 -16.53 -9.44 -18.13
C VAL A 104 -16.62 -10.25 -19.43
N ALA A 105 -17.30 -11.40 -19.40
CA ALA A 105 -17.39 -12.26 -20.58
C ALA A 105 -18.19 -11.62 -21.73
N THR A 106 -19.20 -10.81 -21.39
CA THR A 106 -20.06 -10.16 -22.38
C THR A 106 -19.36 -8.96 -23.02
N GLU A 107 -18.75 -8.08 -22.22
CA GLU A 107 -17.98 -6.93 -22.75
C GLU A 107 -16.80 -7.38 -23.62
N ARG A 108 -16.20 -8.53 -23.32
CA ARG A 108 -15.11 -9.11 -24.13
C ARG A 108 -15.49 -9.47 -25.56
N LYS A 109 -16.78 -9.70 -25.85
CA LYS A 109 -17.24 -9.98 -27.22
C LYS A 109 -17.03 -8.78 -28.14
N SER A 110 -17.16 -7.56 -27.61
CA SER A 110 -16.96 -6.30 -28.34
C SER A 110 -15.60 -5.65 -28.09
N ASN A 111 -15.01 -5.87 -26.91
CA ASN A 111 -13.68 -5.39 -26.55
C ASN A 111 -12.84 -6.55 -26.00
N PRO A 112 -12.09 -7.28 -26.86
CA PRO A 112 -11.26 -8.41 -26.42
C PRO A 112 -10.24 -8.08 -25.32
N SER A 113 -9.83 -6.81 -25.21
CA SER A 113 -8.91 -6.31 -24.19
C SER A 113 -9.59 -5.95 -22.86
N PHE A 114 -10.90 -6.22 -22.71
CA PHE A 114 -11.63 -5.84 -21.51
C PHE A 114 -11.20 -6.64 -20.27
N ILE A 115 -11.04 -5.92 -19.17
CA ILE A 115 -10.52 -6.36 -17.88
C ILE A 115 -11.55 -6.01 -16.81
N GLY A 116 -11.90 -6.98 -15.96
CA GLY A 116 -12.84 -6.75 -14.87
C GLY A 116 -12.23 -5.91 -13.75
N TYR A 117 -11.08 -6.32 -13.24
CA TYR A 117 -10.33 -5.58 -12.22
C TYR A 117 -8.87 -5.44 -12.65
N ILE A 118 -8.34 -4.24 -12.50
CA ILE A 118 -6.92 -3.93 -12.71
C ILE A 118 -6.37 -3.10 -11.55
N GLY A 119 -5.09 -3.30 -11.25
CA GLY A 119 -4.37 -2.56 -10.22
C GLY A 119 -2.89 -2.87 -10.26
N GLN A 120 -2.17 -2.51 -9.20
CA GLN A 120 -0.73 -2.65 -9.07
C GLN A 120 -0.35 -4.08 -8.68
N LEU A 121 -0.53 -5.01 -9.60
CA LEU A 121 -0.40 -6.46 -9.38
C LEU A 121 0.86 -7.04 -10.05
N SER A 122 1.91 -6.24 -10.19
CA SER A 122 3.28 -6.66 -10.54
C SER A 122 4.09 -7.09 -9.31
N ARG A 123 5.24 -7.75 -9.50
CA ARG A 123 6.15 -8.14 -8.40
C ARG A 123 6.97 -6.95 -7.90
N TYR A 124 6.34 -6.08 -7.12
CA TYR A 124 6.97 -4.91 -6.50
C TYR A 124 6.09 -4.39 -5.34
N GLU A 125 6.55 -3.32 -4.68
CA GLU A 125 5.88 -2.67 -3.54
C GLU A 125 4.38 -2.38 -3.74
N GLY A 126 3.93 -2.05 -4.96
CA GLY A 126 2.52 -1.81 -5.23
C GLY A 126 1.62 -3.02 -4.94
N MET A 127 2.14 -4.24 -5.11
CA MET A 127 1.42 -5.46 -4.75
C MET A 127 1.31 -5.62 -3.23
N THR A 128 2.36 -5.30 -2.47
CA THR A 128 2.30 -5.25 -1.00
C THR A 128 1.18 -4.33 -0.53
N CYS A 129 1.00 -3.17 -1.18
CA CYS A 129 -0.08 -2.25 -0.86
C CYS A 129 -1.47 -2.85 -1.11
N ASN A 130 -1.68 -3.48 -2.27
CA ASN A 130 -2.95 -4.14 -2.60
C ASN A 130 -3.26 -5.25 -1.59
N VAL A 131 -2.27 -6.07 -1.23
CA VAL A 131 -2.44 -7.15 -0.25
C VAL A 131 -2.85 -6.61 1.11
N LEU A 132 -2.19 -5.58 1.62
CA LEU A 132 -2.52 -4.97 2.91
C LEU A 132 -3.95 -4.41 2.94
N GLU A 133 -4.42 -3.87 1.81
CA GLU A 133 -5.79 -3.41 1.66
C GLU A 133 -6.80 -4.55 1.69
N TRP A 134 -6.54 -5.64 0.97
CA TRP A 134 -7.40 -6.81 0.98
C TRP A 134 -7.50 -7.38 2.40
N LEU A 135 -6.37 -7.54 3.09
CA LEU A 135 -6.32 -8.02 4.47
C LEU A 135 -7.07 -7.10 5.43
N LYS A 136 -6.84 -5.78 5.35
CA LYS A 136 -7.52 -4.79 6.19
C LYS A 136 -9.03 -4.81 5.98
N SER A 137 -9.47 -4.85 4.72
CA SER A 137 -10.88 -4.81 4.32
C SER A 137 -11.70 -6.01 4.81
N GLU A 138 -11.03 -7.08 5.26
CA GLU A 138 -11.65 -8.28 5.84
C GLU A 138 -11.15 -8.57 7.26
N SER A 139 -10.41 -7.65 7.90
CA SER A 139 -9.87 -7.81 9.26
C SER A 139 -8.98 -9.06 9.43
N ALA A 140 -8.14 -9.36 8.43
CA ALA A 140 -7.22 -10.50 8.46
C ALA A 140 -5.89 -10.24 9.19
N GLY A 141 -5.65 -9.03 9.72
CA GLY A 141 -4.37 -8.63 10.30
C GLY A 141 -3.46 -7.89 9.30
N SER A 142 -2.24 -7.53 9.71
CA SER A 142 -1.30 -6.75 8.89
C SER A 142 -0.07 -7.54 8.41
N ILE A 143 -0.10 -8.87 8.47
CA ILE A 143 1.04 -9.78 8.22
C ILE A 143 2.07 -9.68 9.35
N LEU A 144 2.74 -8.54 9.47
CA LEU A 144 3.65 -8.21 10.56
C LEU A 144 3.00 -7.12 11.42
N GLU A 145 2.67 -7.45 12.65
CA GLU A 145 2.04 -6.55 13.61
C GLU A 145 3.09 -5.62 14.26
N PRO A 146 2.70 -4.49 14.88
CA PRO A 146 3.64 -3.56 15.53
C PRO A 146 4.54 -4.20 16.58
N ASN A 147 4.05 -5.23 17.28
CA ASN A 147 4.83 -6.00 18.26
C ASN A 147 5.67 -7.13 17.63
N ARG A 148 5.84 -7.13 16.30
CA ARG A 148 6.53 -8.15 15.49
C ARG A 148 5.88 -9.53 15.48
N THR A 149 4.61 -9.65 15.90
CA THR A 149 3.86 -10.89 15.72
C THR A 149 3.53 -11.11 14.25
N LEU A 150 3.70 -12.33 13.76
CA LEU A 150 3.27 -12.75 12.42
C LEU A 150 1.81 -13.20 12.46
N SER A 151 0.89 -12.29 12.15
CA SER A 151 -0.55 -12.51 12.37
C SER A 151 -1.18 -13.53 11.42
N LEU A 152 -0.48 -13.88 10.35
CA LEU A 152 -0.94 -14.85 9.35
C LEU A 152 -0.23 -16.21 9.44
N LEU A 153 0.66 -16.41 10.43
CA LEU A 153 1.51 -17.60 10.52
C LEU A 153 0.70 -18.89 10.71
N ASP A 154 -0.26 -18.91 11.64
CA ASP A 154 -1.07 -20.10 11.91
C ASP A 154 -2.36 -20.09 11.05
N PRO A 155 -2.48 -21.01 10.07
CA PRO A 155 -3.65 -21.09 9.20
C PRO A 155 -4.94 -21.46 9.93
N ARG A 156 -4.87 -21.98 11.16
CA ARG A 156 -6.02 -22.39 11.99
C ARG A 156 -6.60 -21.23 12.78
N LEU A 157 -5.84 -20.15 12.97
CA LEU A 157 -6.31 -18.95 13.66
C LEU A 157 -7.17 -18.09 12.72
N PRO A 158 -8.09 -17.25 13.26
CA PRO A 158 -9.02 -16.47 12.45
C PRO A 158 -8.35 -15.62 11.36
N ASN A 159 -7.20 -15.02 11.66
CA ASN A 159 -6.42 -14.21 10.70
C ASN A 159 -5.86 -15.07 9.55
N GLY A 160 -5.23 -16.20 9.87
CA GLY A 160 -4.72 -17.14 8.87
C GLY A 160 -5.81 -17.74 7.98
N GLN A 161 -6.98 -18.06 8.55
CA GLN A 161 -8.12 -18.54 7.77
C GLN A 161 -8.65 -17.46 6.81
N ARG A 162 -8.76 -16.21 7.27
CA ARG A 162 -9.19 -15.09 6.42
C ARG A 162 -8.19 -14.81 5.30
N ALA A 163 -6.89 -14.79 5.60
CA ALA A 163 -5.86 -14.59 4.59
C ALA A 163 -5.89 -15.67 3.51
N GLN A 164 -6.09 -16.94 3.89
CA GLN A 164 -6.27 -18.03 2.91
C GLN A 164 -7.50 -17.82 2.04
N ASN A 165 -8.64 -17.42 2.62
CA ASN A 165 -9.86 -17.16 1.85
C ASN A 165 -9.68 -16.01 0.86
N ILE A 166 -9.02 -14.93 1.27
CA ILE A 166 -8.66 -13.79 0.40
C ILE A 166 -7.78 -14.28 -0.75
N ALA A 167 -6.70 -14.99 -0.44
CA ALA A 167 -5.74 -15.46 -1.43
C ALA A 167 -6.38 -16.42 -2.45
N ASN A 168 -7.23 -17.34 -1.99
CA ASN A 168 -7.99 -18.24 -2.85
C ASN A 168 -9.00 -17.50 -3.75
N ARG A 169 -9.66 -16.45 -3.23
CA ARG A 169 -10.58 -15.61 -4.03
C ARG A 169 -9.84 -14.92 -5.17
N TRP A 170 -8.72 -14.25 -4.87
CA TRP A 170 -7.92 -13.56 -5.89
C TRP A 170 -7.34 -14.52 -6.92
N GLN A 171 -6.82 -15.68 -6.49
CA GLN A 171 -6.37 -16.73 -7.42
C GLN A 171 -7.51 -17.19 -8.34
N THR A 172 -8.72 -17.35 -7.79
CA THR A 172 -9.91 -17.72 -8.59
C THR A 172 -10.28 -16.63 -9.60
N TRP A 173 -10.24 -15.36 -9.21
CA TRP A 173 -10.54 -14.24 -10.11
C TRP A 173 -9.52 -14.11 -11.24
N VAL A 174 -8.23 -14.34 -10.96
CA VAL A 174 -7.18 -14.40 -12.00
C VAL A 174 -7.44 -15.59 -12.94
N ARG A 175 -7.74 -16.77 -12.41
CA ARG A 175 -8.05 -17.97 -13.22
C ARG A 175 -9.28 -17.79 -14.11
N ASN A 176 -10.31 -17.10 -13.61
CA ASN A 176 -11.51 -16.76 -14.39
C ASN A 176 -11.25 -15.65 -15.43
N GLY A 177 -10.04 -15.10 -15.45
CA GLY A 177 -9.65 -13.98 -16.31
C GLY A 177 -10.35 -12.69 -15.94
N TRP A 178 -10.88 -12.51 -14.72
CA TRP A 178 -11.51 -11.26 -14.29
C TRP A 178 -10.50 -10.21 -13.86
N VAL A 179 -9.33 -10.64 -13.37
CA VAL A 179 -8.26 -9.77 -12.89
C VAL A 179 -7.06 -9.84 -13.84
N ALA A 180 -6.50 -8.68 -14.20
CA ALA A 180 -5.22 -8.60 -14.93
C ALA A 180 -4.06 -8.37 -13.95
N VAL A 181 -3.10 -9.29 -13.93
CA VAL A 181 -1.84 -9.19 -13.16
C VAL A 181 -0.70 -8.61 -14.01
N GLY A 182 0.42 -8.24 -13.38
CA GLY A 182 1.59 -7.74 -14.11
C GLY A 182 1.50 -6.27 -14.51
N HIS A 183 0.66 -5.49 -13.81
CA HIS A 183 0.53 -4.06 -14.00
C HIS A 183 1.09 -3.27 -12.81
N ASP A 184 1.72 -2.14 -13.11
CA ASP A 184 2.04 -1.05 -12.18
C ASP A 184 0.98 0.07 -12.25
N GLU A 185 1.19 1.18 -11.53
CA GLU A 185 0.27 2.32 -11.52
C GLU A 185 -0.04 2.87 -12.91
N MET A 186 1.01 3.06 -13.72
CA MET A 186 0.91 3.78 -14.99
C MET A 186 0.36 2.88 -16.10
N SER A 187 0.73 1.59 -16.12
CA SER A 187 0.15 0.61 -17.04
C SER A 187 -1.32 0.35 -16.75
N ALA A 188 -1.71 0.23 -15.48
CA ALA A 188 -3.11 0.10 -15.10
C ALA A 188 -3.92 1.35 -15.50
N LEU A 189 -3.35 2.54 -15.28
CA LEU A 189 -3.94 3.79 -15.72
C LEU A 189 -4.13 3.88 -17.23
N ARG A 190 -3.16 3.42 -18.03
CA ARG A 190 -3.29 3.39 -19.49
C ARG A 190 -4.50 2.54 -19.92
N GLU A 191 -4.68 1.36 -19.35
CA GLU A 191 -5.83 0.51 -19.68
C GLU A 191 -7.16 1.12 -19.21
N TRP A 192 -7.19 1.74 -18.03
CA TRP A 192 -8.34 2.50 -17.54
C TRP A 192 -8.74 3.64 -18.48
N THR A 193 -7.80 4.51 -18.85
CA THR A 193 -8.08 5.65 -19.76
C THR A 193 -8.42 5.23 -21.18
N ARG A 194 -8.03 4.02 -21.61
CA ARG A 194 -8.46 3.40 -22.88
C ARG A 194 -9.87 2.82 -22.82
N GLY A 195 -10.48 2.76 -21.64
CA GLY A 195 -11.82 2.18 -21.45
C GLY A 195 -11.83 0.66 -21.36
N ASN A 196 -10.68 0.04 -21.10
CA ASN A 196 -10.53 -1.42 -21.04
C ASN A 196 -10.81 -2.02 -19.66
N ALA A 197 -10.99 -1.23 -18.61
CA ALA A 197 -11.20 -1.75 -17.24
C ALA A 197 -12.56 -1.35 -16.67
N LEU A 198 -13.25 -2.30 -16.01
CA LEU A 198 -14.46 -2.02 -15.22
C LEU A 198 -14.11 -1.39 -13.87
N PHE A 199 -13.21 -2.02 -13.12
CA PHE A 199 -12.69 -1.59 -11.83
C PHE A 199 -11.18 -1.36 -11.91
N HIS A 200 -10.73 -0.23 -11.39
CA HIS A 200 -9.31 0.12 -11.36
C HIS A 200 -8.93 0.60 -9.96
N ARG A 201 -8.15 -0.23 -9.24
CA ARG A 201 -7.52 0.19 -7.99
C ARG A 201 -6.28 1.01 -8.32
N ASN A 202 -6.24 2.25 -7.85
CA ASN A 202 -5.07 3.11 -7.97
C ASN A 202 -5.09 4.22 -6.91
N TRP A 203 -4.11 5.09 -6.98
CA TRP A 203 -3.98 6.27 -6.14
C TRP A 203 -4.85 7.43 -6.65
N PRO A 204 -5.16 8.43 -5.81
CA PRO A 204 -6.08 9.52 -6.13
C PRO A 204 -5.68 10.38 -7.33
N PHE A 205 -4.37 10.49 -7.65
CA PHE A 205 -3.89 11.26 -8.81
C PHE A 205 -4.53 10.80 -10.14
N VAL A 206 -4.95 9.53 -10.23
CA VAL A 206 -5.65 8.98 -11.40
C VAL A 206 -6.92 9.75 -11.71
N GLY A 207 -7.61 10.34 -10.72
CA GLY A 207 -8.78 11.17 -10.98
C GLY A 207 -8.45 12.40 -11.83
N ALA A 208 -7.36 13.10 -11.49
CA ALA A 208 -6.89 14.24 -12.28
C ALA A 208 -6.42 13.81 -13.67
N GLN A 209 -5.68 12.71 -13.78
CA GLN A 209 -5.22 12.21 -15.07
C GLN A 209 -6.35 11.70 -15.96
N THR A 210 -7.40 11.10 -15.38
CA THR A 210 -8.60 10.66 -16.12
C THR A 210 -9.32 11.87 -16.75
N ARG A 211 -9.45 12.97 -16.01
CA ARG A 211 -10.01 14.23 -16.53
C ARG A 211 -9.12 14.88 -17.58
N ALA A 212 -7.80 14.91 -17.35
CA ALA A 212 -6.84 15.45 -18.31
C ALA A 212 -6.83 14.67 -19.63
N ALA A 213 -7.03 13.33 -19.55
CA ALA A 213 -7.20 12.46 -20.71
C ALA A 213 -8.55 12.63 -21.43
N ARG A 214 -9.45 13.49 -20.93
CA ARG A 214 -10.79 13.78 -21.50
C ARG A 214 -11.63 12.54 -21.72
N VAL A 215 -11.55 11.60 -20.79
CA VAL A 215 -12.43 10.42 -20.74
C VAL A 215 -13.89 10.87 -20.74
N SER A 216 -14.70 10.35 -21.67
CA SER A 216 -16.09 10.77 -21.90
C SER A 216 -17.13 9.95 -21.15
N TRP A 217 -16.80 8.73 -20.74
CA TRP A 217 -17.74 7.85 -20.03
C TRP A 217 -17.88 8.24 -18.55
N PRO A 218 -19.08 8.13 -17.96
CA PRO A 218 -19.29 8.28 -16.52
C PRO A 218 -18.46 7.31 -15.69
N TRP A 219 -17.79 7.83 -14.65
CA TRP A 219 -17.03 7.03 -13.68
C TRP A 219 -17.19 7.58 -12.27
N ALA A 220 -16.87 6.75 -11.27
CA ALA A 220 -16.93 7.10 -9.86
C ALA A 220 -15.62 6.70 -9.14
N VAL A 221 -15.32 7.40 -8.04
CA VAL A 221 -14.28 7.04 -7.07
C VAL A 221 -14.95 6.60 -5.78
N THR A 222 -14.52 5.47 -5.23
CA THR A 222 -15.01 4.95 -3.95
C THR A 222 -13.87 4.35 -3.12
N LYS A 223 -14.15 4.03 -1.85
CA LYS A 223 -13.26 3.21 -1.03
C LYS A 223 -13.22 1.80 -1.62
N LEU A 224 -12.17 1.04 -1.35
CA LEU A 224 -12.16 -0.37 -1.73
C LEU A 224 -13.31 -1.13 -1.04
N PRO A 225 -13.91 -2.14 -1.69
CA PRO A 225 -14.89 -2.99 -1.04
C PRO A 225 -14.31 -3.70 0.20
N GLY A 226 -15.19 -4.18 1.08
CA GLY A 226 -14.79 -5.00 2.23
C GLY A 226 -15.54 -6.31 2.33
N ALA A 227 -15.35 -7.01 3.45
CA ALA A 227 -16.12 -8.22 3.75
C ALA A 227 -17.64 -7.96 3.87
N LYS A 228 -18.01 -6.75 4.33
CA LYS A 228 -19.39 -6.28 4.49
C LYS A 228 -19.46 -4.76 4.26
N PRO A 229 -20.64 -4.20 3.99
CA PRO A 229 -20.79 -2.76 3.81
C PRO A 229 -20.21 -1.98 4.99
N GLY A 230 -19.53 -0.88 4.69
CA GLY A 230 -18.84 -0.04 5.69
C GLY A 230 -17.45 -0.53 6.10
N MET A 231 -17.02 -1.74 5.72
CA MET A 231 -15.62 -2.14 5.84
C MET A 231 -14.83 -1.78 4.59
N SER A 232 -13.56 -1.43 4.76
CA SER A 232 -12.64 -1.13 3.67
C SER A 232 -11.19 -1.28 4.12
N GLY A 233 -10.25 -1.14 3.19
CA GLY A 233 -8.83 -1.07 3.45
C GLY A 233 -8.19 -0.06 2.50
N ALA A 234 -7.26 0.73 3.01
CA ALA A 234 -6.51 1.70 2.23
C ALA A 234 -5.06 1.71 2.69
N ALA A 235 -4.13 1.28 1.85
CA ALA A 235 -2.72 1.39 2.17
C ALA A 235 -2.39 2.87 2.30
N LEU A 236 -1.86 3.28 3.46
CA LEU A 236 -1.39 4.65 3.64
C LEU A 236 -0.13 4.82 2.80
N GLY A 237 -0.30 5.45 1.64
CA GLY A 237 0.74 5.93 0.75
C GLY A 237 1.18 7.34 1.08
N GLY A 238 1.76 7.98 0.08
CA GLY A 238 2.15 9.36 0.13
C GLY A 238 3.65 9.52 0.22
N TRP A 239 4.03 10.78 0.25
CA TRP A 239 5.43 11.17 0.23
C TRP A 239 5.73 12.11 1.38
N MET A 240 7.01 12.16 1.70
CA MET A 240 7.56 12.90 2.82
C MET A 240 8.70 13.79 2.33
N TRP A 241 8.95 14.87 3.07
CA TRP A 241 10.13 15.70 2.92
C TRP A 241 11.06 15.47 4.11
N GLY A 242 12.30 15.09 3.83
CA GLY A 242 13.36 15.00 4.83
C GLY A 242 14.42 16.06 4.57
N VAL A 243 15.07 16.56 5.62
CA VAL A 243 16.27 17.40 5.47
C VAL A 243 17.50 16.51 5.65
N SER A 244 18.47 16.65 4.76
CA SER A 244 19.75 15.97 4.89
C SER A 244 20.45 16.36 6.19
N LYS A 245 20.90 15.39 6.97
CA LYS A 245 21.72 15.63 8.16
C LYS A 245 23.08 16.27 7.81
N ALA A 246 23.54 16.10 6.56
CA ALA A 246 24.77 16.69 6.05
C ALA A 246 24.59 18.11 5.47
N THR A 247 23.38 18.68 5.51
CA THR A 247 23.13 20.05 5.03
C THR A 247 24.03 21.05 5.74
N LYS A 248 24.54 22.03 4.97
CA LYS A 248 25.26 23.18 5.52
C LYS A 248 24.33 24.34 5.90
N ASN A 249 23.04 24.24 5.59
CA ASN A 249 22.05 25.30 5.77
C ASN A 249 20.76 24.79 6.44
N PRO A 250 20.83 24.18 7.64
CA PRO A 250 19.69 23.50 8.24
C PRO A 250 18.50 24.44 8.48
N GLU A 251 18.71 25.68 8.91
CA GLU A 251 17.64 26.65 9.15
C GLU A 251 16.92 27.04 7.84
N ALA A 252 17.65 27.19 6.74
CA ALA A 252 17.07 27.51 5.45
C ALA A 252 16.28 26.32 4.88
N ALA A 253 16.83 25.11 4.97
CA ALA A 253 16.16 23.89 4.52
C ALA A 253 14.85 23.65 5.29
N VAL A 254 14.86 23.85 6.61
CA VAL A 254 13.65 23.76 7.45
C VAL A 254 12.61 24.79 7.05
N LYS A 255 12.98 26.05 6.77
CA LYS A 255 12.04 27.08 6.27
C LYS A 255 11.41 26.70 4.93
N VAL A 256 12.15 26.06 4.03
CA VAL A 256 11.60 25.54 2.77
C VAL A 256 10.58 24.43 3.06
N LEU A 257 10.88 23.49 3.96
CA LEU A 257 9.92 22.48 4.41
C LEU A 257 8.63 23.10 4.95
N GLU A 258 8.72 24.12 5.81
CA GLU A 258 7.55 24.81 6.35
C GLU A 258 6.69 25.45 5.25
N TRP A 259 7.31 26.03 4.22
CA TRP A 259 6.59 26.55 3.06
C TRP A 259 5.93 25.43 2.25
N LEU A 260 6.62 24.31 2.02
CA LEU A 260 6.08 23.13 1.33
C LEU A 260 4.92 22.47 2.10
N MET A 261 4.92 22.58 3.43
CA MET A 261 3.85 22.11 4.31
C MET A 261 2.66 23.09 4.38
N SER A 262 2.82 24.33 3.92
CA SER A 262 1.80 25.37 4.08
C SER A 262 0.50 25.05 3.33
N VAL A 263 -0.62 25.55 3.87
CA VAL A 263 -1.95 25.49 3.24
C VAL A 263 -1.89 25.97 1.78
N GLN A 264 -1.19 27.07 1.53
CA GLN A 264 -1.07 27.67 0.21
C GLN A 264 -0.39 26.72 -0.79
N PHE A 265 0.79 26.20 -0.43
CA PHE A 265 1.52 25.32 -1.35
C PHE A 265 0.80 24.01 -1.59
N GLN A 266 0.22 23.42 -0.53
CA GLN A 266 -0.56 22.20 -0.67
C GLN A 266 -1.81 22.39 -1.55
N LYS A 267 -2.52 23.52 -1.42
CA LYS A 267 -3.64 23.85 -2.33
C LYS A 267 -3.14 23.94 -3.78
N ILE A 268 -2.06 24.66 -4.06
CA ILE A 268 -1.49 24.76 -5.42
C ILE A 268 -1.18 23.36 -5.98
N ARG A 269 -0.50 22.53 -5.20
CA ARG A 269 -0.14 21.17 -5.60
C ARG A 269 -1.38 20.32 -5.87
N THR A 270 -2.37 20.35 -4.99
CA THR A 270 -3.62 19.61 -5.18
C THR A 270 -4.36 20.10 -6.42
N MET A 271 -4.49 21.41 -6.63
CA MET A 271 -5.13 21.98 -7.81
C MET A 271 -4.43 21.60 -9.12
N THR A 272 -3.11 21.43 -9.08
CA THR A 272 -2.29 21.15 -10.27
C THR A 272 -2.22 19.66 -10.59
N TYR A 273 -1.99 18.82 -9.57
CA TYR A 273 -1.62 17.41 -9.76
C TYR A 273 -2.67 16.43 -9.21
N GLY A 274 -3.67 16.91 -8.47
CA GLY A 274 -4.68 16.07 -7.83
C GLY A 274 -4.17 15.26 -6.62
N SER A 275 -2.97 15.54 -6.13
CA SER A 275 -2.43 14.92 -4.91
C SER A 275 -3.26 15.31 -3.70
N LEU A 276 -3.51 14.38 -2.77
CA LEU A 276 -4.27 14.72 -1.58
C LEU A 276 -3.45 15.60 -0.64
N PRO A 277 -4.05 16.67 -0.10
CA PRO A 277 -3.40 17.47 0.92
C PRO A 277 -3.33 16.70 2.25
N THR A 278 -2.29 16.97 3.03
CA THR A 278 -2.14 16.46 4.40
C THR A 278 -2.65 17.46 5.43
N VAL A 279 -2.89 18.71 5.03
CA VAL A 279 -3.56 19.77 5.81
C VAL A 279 -5.06 19.48 5.92
N LYS A 280 -5.58 19.39 7.16
CA LYS A 280 -6.98 19.05 7.44
C LYS A 280 -7.98 20.04 6.82
N ALA A 281 -7.72 21.33 6.96
CA ALA A 281 -8.63 22.39 6.50
C ALA A 281 -8.84 22.41 4.97
N LEU A 282 -7.92 21.84 4.17
CA LEU A 282 -8.07 21.79 2.71
C LEU A 282 -9.18 20.82 2.27
N TYR A 283 -9.63 19.91 3.13
CA TYR A 283 -10.78 19.06 2.84
C TYR A 283 -12.13 19.79 2.99
N ASP A 284 -12.15 21.00 3.57
CA ASP A 284 -13.31 21.89 3.63
C ASP A 284 -13.33 22.92 2.49
N ASP A 285 -12.28 22.95 1.65
CA ASP A 285 -12.14 23.91 0.56
C ASP A 285 -12.86 23.40 -0.71
N PRO A 286 -13.86 24.14 -1.24
CA PRO A 286 -14.65 23.67 -2.37
C PRO A 286 -13.85 23.52 -3.68
N ASP A 287 -12.80 24.33 -3.88
CA ASP A 287 -11.93 24.20 -5.05
C ASP A 287 -11.14 22.90 -4.98
N VAL A 288 -10.62 22.60 -3.79
CA VAL A 288 -9.91 21.33 -3.53
C VAL A 288 -10.83 20.15 -3.78
N CYS A 289 -12.05 20.16 -3.22
CA CYS A 289 -13.01 19.08 -3.41
C CYS A 289 -13.46 18.93 -4.87
N THR A 290 -13.49 20.01 -5.65
CA THR A 290 -13.72 19.91 -7.10
C THR A 290 -12.63 19.10 -7.80
N ILE A 291 -11.38 19.19 -7.34
CA ILE A 291 -10.26 18.47 -7.92
C ILE A 291 -10.16 17.05 -7.37
N ILE A 292 -10.13 16.85 -6.06
CA ILE A 292 -9.93 15.50 -5.51
C ILE A 292 -11.22 14.66 -5.52
N GLY A 293 -12.38 15.29 -5.71
CA GLY A 293 -13.68 14.64 -5.70
C GLY A 293 -14.30 14.67 -4.31
N ASP A 294 -14.79 13.52 -3.86
CA ASP A 294 -15.45 13.42 -2.55
C ASP A 294 -14.43 13.60 -1.41
N CYS A 295 -14.35 14.81 -0.85
CA CYS A 295 -13.51 15.11 0.30
C CYS A 295 -13.87 14.25 1.53
N ASN A 296 -15.15 13.88 1.71
CA ASN A 296 -15.57 13.05 2.84
C ASN A 296 -15.07 11.61 2.70
N LEU A 297 -14.93 11.11 1.47
CA LEU A 297 -14.29 9.82 1.18
C LEU A 297 -12.94 9.70 1.90
N PHE A 298 -12.11 10.74 1.74
CA PHE A 298 -10.71 10.75 2.16
C PHE A 298 -10.53 11.07 3.65
N ARG A 299 -11.51 11.72 4.30
CA ARG A 299 -11.46 11.97 5.76
C ARG A 299 -11.52 10.67 6.57
N ASP A 300 -12.31 9.71 6.11
CA ASP A 300 -12.67 8.51 6.88
C ASP A 300 -12.05 7.22 6.30
N MET A 301 -10.83 7.28 5.79
CA MET A 301 -10.16 6.11 5.20
C MET A 301 -9.74 5.10 6.28
N GLN A 302 -10.06 3.83 6.04
CA GLN A 302 -9.66 2.73 6.93
C GLN A 302 -8.26 2.26 6.59
N ILE A 303 -7.28 2.83 7.27
CA ILE A 303 -5.87 2.68 6.89
C ILE A 303 -5.32 1.29 7.21
N ALA A 304 -4.59 0.75 6.24
CA ALA A 304 -3.66 -0.36 6.36
C ALA A 304 -2.23 0.21 6.34
N HIS A 305 -1.54 0.13 7.47
CA HIS A 305 -0.15 0.59 7.54
C HIS A 305 0.78 -0.44 6.91
N ARG A 306 1.77 0.03 6.15
CA ARG A 306 2.91 -0.80 5.76
C ARG A 306 3.71 -1.14 7.03
N PRO A 307 4.24 -2.37 7.17
CA PRO A 307 4.93 -2.77 8.40
C PRO A 307 6.37 -2.21 8.53
N SER A 308 6.66 -1.03 7.95
CA SER A 308 7.99 -0.41 7.97
C SER A 308 8.48 -0.09 9.38
N GLY A 309 7.59 0.35 10.28
CA GLY A 309 7.96 0.60 11.68
C GLY A 309 8.39 -0.66 12.43
N ALA A 310 7.72 -1.80 12.20
CA ALA A 310 8.06 -3.06 12.85
C ALA A 310 9.30 -3.72 12.22
N ALA A 311 9.44 -3.62 10.89
CA ALA A 311 10.53 -4.21 10.12
C ALA A 311 11.84 -3.39 10.21
N GLY A 312 11.76 -2.08 10.39
CA GLY A 312 12.94 -1.21 10.39
C GLY A 312 13.73 -1.32 9.07
N LYS A 313 15.06 -1.44 9.17
CA LYS A 313 15.98 -1.55 8.02
C LYS A 313 15.72 -2.77 7.12
N GLU A 314 14.98 -3.76 7.62
CA GLU A 314 14.60 -4.97 6.88
C GLU A 314 13.29 -4.80 6.10
N TYR A 315 12.66 -3.61 6.10
CA TYR A 315 11.37 -3.41 5.44
C TYR A 315 11.37 -3.84 3.97
N GLN A 316 12.45 -3.56 3.23
CA GLN A 316 12.57 -3.97 1.83
C GLN A 316 12.50 -5.49 1.68
N ASN A 317 13.20 -6.24 2.54
CA ASN A 317 13.18 -7.70 2.54
C ASN A 317 11.80 -8.24 2.94
N VAL A 318 11.15 -7.63 3.94
CA VAL A 318 9.78 -7.96 4.34
C VAL A 318 8.80 -7.74 3.18
N SER A 319 8.89 -6.60 2.48
CA SER A 319 8.01 -6.30 1.35
C SER A 319 8.24 -7.25 0.18
N ILE A 320 9.50 -7.59 -0.13
CA ILE A 320 9.86 -8.62 -1.14
C ILE A 320 9.12 -9.93 -0.84
N SER A 321 9.23 -10.45 0.37
CA SER A 321 8.55 -11.69 0.77
C SER A 321 7.05 -11.61 0.63
N ILE A 322 6.44 -10.45 0.93
CA ILE A 322 5.00 -10.23 0.76
C ILE A 322 4.63 -10.26 -0.73
N TYR A 323 5.18 -9.37 -1.55
CA TYR A 323 4.72 -9.27 -2.94
C TYR A 323 5.07 -10.50 -3.78
N ASP A 324 6.21 -11.16 -3.56
CA ASP A 324 6.59 -12.34 -4.34
C ASP A 324 5.72 -13.55 -3.99
N SER A 325 5.45 -13.75 -2.71
CA SER A 325 4.58 -14.82 -2.24
C SER A 325 3.15 -14.60 -2.73
N TRP A 326 2.59 -13.40 -2.55
CA TRP A 326 1.23 -13.11 -2.99
C TRP A 326 1.09 -13.12 -4.51
N TYR A 327 2.07 -12.60 -5.26
CA TYR A 327 2.06 -12.71 -6.72
C TYR A 327 2.04 -14.19 -7.15
N SER A 328 2.88 -15.02 -6.53
CA SER A 328 2.93 -16.47 -6.81
C SER A 328 1.62 -17.17 -6.45
N ILE A 329 0.94 -16.75 -5.39
CA ILE A 329 -0.38 -17.28 -5.03
C ILE A 329 -1.43 -16.87 -6.08
N VAL A 330 -1.59 -15.57 -6.35
CA VAL A 330 -2.67 -15.11 -7.23
C VAL A 330 -2.51 -15.58 -8.67
N THR A 331 -1.27 -15.81 -9.13
CA THR A 331 -0.99 -16.38 -10.47
C THR A 331 -1.13 -17.90 -10.54
N GLY A 332 -1.33 -18.59 -9.42
CA GLY A 332 -1.43 -20.05 -9.39
C GLY A 332 -0.09 -20.79 -9.35
N ALA A 333 1.04 -20.08 -9.32
CA ALA A 333 2.35 -20.70 -9.15
C ALA A 333 2.50 -21.38 -7.77
N MET A 334 1.75 -20.93 -6.76
CA MET A 334 1.67 -21.55 -5.44
C MET A 334 0.23 -21.61 -4.92
N SER A 335 -0.08 -22.61 -4.09
CA SER A 335 -1.30 -22.61 -3.30
C SER A 335 -1.24 -21.55 -2.20
N ALA A 336 -2.38 -21.00 -1.79
CA ALA A 336 -2.47 -20.04 -0.68
C ALA A 336 -1.75 -20.50 0.59
N THR A 337 -1.96 -21.75 1.01
CA THR A 337 -1.34 -22.30 2.23
C THR A 337 0.18 -22.30 2.15
N LYS A 338 0.76 -22.82 1.06
CA LYS A 338 2.22 -22.84 0.86
C LYS A 338 2.83 -21.45 0.74
N GLY A 339 2.20 -20.56 -0.03
CA GLY A 339 2.70 -19.20 -0.23
C GLY A 339 2.66 -18.37 1.05
N LEU A 340 1.58 -18.45 1.83
CA LEU A 340 1.50 -17.75 3.12
C LEU A 340 2.50 -18.31 4.13
N ALA A 341 2.71 -19.64 4.18
CA ALA A 341 3.71 -20.24 5.05
C ALA A 341 5.14 -19.81 4.66
N LEU A 342 5.46 -19.79 3.36
CA LEU A 342 6.75 -19.32 2.86
C LEU A 342 6.98 -17.86 3.23
N MET A 343 6.02 -16.98 2.93
CA MET A 343 6.07 -15.56 3.26
C MET A 343 6.38 -15.33 4.74
N ASN A 344 5.62 -15.98 5.64
CA ASN A 344 5.84 -15.79 7.08
C ASN A 344 7.21 -16.30 7.53
N ARG A 345 7.71 -17.40 6.95
CA ARG A 345 9.06 -17.91 7.25
C ARG A 345 10.15 -16.94 6.78
N GLU A 346 10.06 -16.43 5.56
CA GLU A 346 11.06 -15.49 5.04
C GLU A 346 11.08 -14.18 5.83
N ILE A 347 9.89 -13.67 6.23
CA ILE A 347 9.79 -12.51 7.13
C ILE A 347 10.39 -12.82 8.50
N ALA A 348 10.12 -14.01 9.05
CA ALA A 348 10.69 -14.43 10.32
C ALA A 348 12.22 -14.49 10.27
N ASP A 349 12.78 -15.09 9.21
CA ASP A 349 14.21 -15.21 8.98
C ASP A 349 14.86 -13.83 8.84
N ALA A 350 14.27 -12.93 8.04
CA ALA A 350 14.76 -11.56 7.85
C ALA A 350 14.79 -10.75 9.17
N LEU A 351 13.85 -11.00 10.07
CA LEU A 351 13.71 -10.26 11.33
C LEU A 351 14.29 -10.97 12.55
N GLY A 352 14.82 -12.20 12.39
CA GLY A 352 15.28 -13.03 13.49
C GLY A 352 14.16 -13.42 14.48
N ILE A 353 12.93 -13.60 13.99
CA ILE A 353 11.78 -14.04 14.79
C ILE A 353 11.82 -15.57 14.89
N ASP A 354 11.93 -16.11 16.10
CA ASP A 354 11.85 -17.55 16.32
C ASP A 354 10.39 -18.06 16.17
N ILE A 355 10.12 -18.72 15.06
CA ILE A 355 8.81 -19.35 14.76
C ILE A 355 8.80 -20.86 14.98
N LEU A 356 9.94 -21.48 15.30
CA LEU A 356 10.08 -22.92 15.49
C LEU A 356 10.20 -23.31 16.97
N GLY A 357 10.52 -22.35 17.83
CA GLY A 357 10.79 -22.58 19.24
C GLY A 357 12.14 -23.26 19.47
N PRO A 358 12.47 -23.58 20.74
CA PRO A 358 13.73 -24.24 21.06
C PRO A 358 13.87 -25.57 20.30
N PRO A 359 15.08 -25.94 19.84
CA PRO A 359 15.31 -27.19 19.11
C PRO A 359 14.79 -28.39 19.89
N THR A 360 13.80 -29.09 19.34
CA THR A 360 13.31 -30.36 19.88
C THR A 360 14.18 -31.50 19.35
N ASN A 361 15.49 -31.44 19.64
CA ASN A 361 16.36 -32.55 19.33
C ASN A 361 15.88 -33.76 20.13
N ILE A 362 15.23 -34.73 19.47
CA ILE A 362 14.97 -36.05 20.04
C ILE A 362 16.36 -36.60 20.40
N HIS A 363 16.62 -36.78 21.69
CA HIS A 363 17.82 -37.51 22.12
C HIS A 363 17.80 -38.86 21.42
N THR A 364 18.72 -39.06 20.48
CA THR A 364 18.99 -40.37 19.90
C THR A 364 19.46 -41.27 21.04
N ARG A 365 18.52 -42.04 21.61
CA ARG A 365 18.83 -43.09 22.56
C ARG A 365 19.80 -44.02 21.84
N THR A 366 21.04 -44.02 22.30
CA THR A 366 22.11 -44.86 21.79
C THR A 366 21.69 -46.32 21.99
N LEU A 367 21.17 -46.95 20.94
CA LEU A 367 21.02 -48.40 20.91
C LEU A 367 22.41 -48.99 20.65
N LEU A 368 23.24 -49.08 21.69
CA LEU A 368 24.38 -49.99 21.66
C LEU A 368 23.86 -51.40 21.95
N PRO A 369 24.06 -52.39 21.06
CA PRO A 369 23.77 -53.78 21.36
C PRO A 369 24.78 -54.27 22.40
N SER A 370 24.27 -54.66 23.57
CA SER A 370 25.03 -55.39 24.58
C SER A 370 25.18 -56.86 24.16
N SER A 371 26.20 -57.19 23.37
CA SER A 371 26.74 -58.55 23.31
C SER A 371 28.02 -58.65 22.48
N LEU A 372 29.17 -58.54 23.13
CA LEU A 372 30.34 -59.33 22.75
C LEU A 372 30.98 -59.85 24.05
N SER A 373 30.49 -61.01 24.48
CA SER A 373 31.17 -61.88 25.43
C SER A 373 31.76 -63.07 24.66
N ARG A 374 33.07 -63.27 24.86
CA ARG A 374 33.98 -64.34 24.43
C ARG A 374 34.76 -64.09 23.16
#